data_AF-A0A931RZ23-F1
#
_entry.id   AF-A0A931RZ23-F1
#
_cell.length_a   1.000
_cell.length_b   1.000
_cell.length_c   1.000
_cell.angle_alpha   90.00
_cell.angle_beta   90.00
_cell.angle_gamma   90.00
#
_symmetry.space_group_name_H-M   'P 1'
#
loop_
_entity.id
_entity.type
_entity.pdbx_description
1 polymer ?
#
loop_
_entity_poly.entity_id
_entity_poly.type
_entity_poly.pdbx_seq_one_letter_code
_entity_poly.pdbx_strand_id
1 'polypeptide(L)'
;MGRSYKIIFALSLLFLIPMKVEAKKKHPFDLYDHEMHTGIFEAASVACETCHADPESFGDRNKVNKEGCHLCHNSPKPILDVKKPCVTCHLEGPPKPKSHRLDWKARHQISAKQNPKECETCHTNKRFCVDCHSRRDTVQQRMHRRNFRFFHSVEARANPRKCDACHTINYCQECHSGRGSSKR
;
A
#
# COMPACT_ATOMS: atom_id res chain seq x y z
N MET A 1 35.26 58.02 47.90
CA MET A 1 33.89 57.43 47.89
C MET A 1 33.66 56.78 46.54
N GLY A 2 33.55 55.45 46.52
CA GLY A 2 33.62 54.61 45.33
C GLY A 2 32.33 54.58 44.50
N ARG A 3 32.49 54.44 43.17
CA ARG A 3 31.41 54.21 42.21
C ARG A 3 31.40 52.73 41.86
N SER A 4 30.36 52.03 42.30
CA SER A 4 30.21 50.58 42.12
C SER A 4 29.62 50.28 40.74
N TYR A 5 30.34 49.52 39.92
CA TYR A 5 29.84 48.98 38.65
C TYR A 5 29.30 47.56 38.89
N LYS A 6 28.00 47.35 38.63
CA LYS A 6 27.39 46.01 38.68
C LYS A 6 27.59 45.33 37.32
N ILE A 7 28.41 44.28 37.29
CA ILE A 7 28.60 43.41 36.12
C ILE A 7 27.49 42.35 36.15
N ILE A 8 26.62 42.34 35.14
CA ILE A 8 25.57 41.33 34.97
C ILE A 8 26.14 40.23 34.07
N PHE A 9 26.44 39.06 34.64
CA PHE A 9 26.81 37.85 33.90
C PHE A 9 25.53 37.24 33.30
N ALA A 10 25.30 37.44 32.00
CA ALA A 10 24.26 36.72 31.28
C ALA A 10 24.77 35.31 30.94
N LEU A 11 24.35 34.31 31.72
CA LEU A 11 24.62 32.90 31.47
C LEU A 11 23.77 32.45 30.27
N SER A 12 24.33 32.51 29.05
CA SER A 12 23.68 31.98 27.87
C SER A 12 23.71 30.45 27.91
N LEU A 13 22.63 29.83 28.39
CA LEU A 13 22.38 28.41 28.20
C LEU A 13 22.21 28.13 26.70
N LEU A 14 23.29 27.66 26.07
CA LEU A 14 23.25 27.03 24.75
C LEU A 14 22.42 25.75 24.85
N PHE A 15 21.15 25.84 24.51
CA PHE A 15 20.29 24.68 24.28
C PHE A 15 20.81 23.93 23.05
N LEU A 16 21.56 22.85 23.26
CA LEU A 16 21.90 21.88 22.23
C LEU A 16 20.62 21.14 21.83
N ILE A 17 19.96 21.61 20.77
CA ILE A 17 18.86 20.88 20.14
C ILE A 17 19.48 19.69 19.39
N PRO A 18 19.15 18.43 19.74
CA PRO A 18 19.66 17.29 19.01
C PRO A 18 19.07 17.31 17.60
N MET A 19 19.91 17.55 16.60
CA MET A 19 19.54 17.34 15.21
C MET A 19 19.32 15.85 14.99
N LYS A 20 18.07 15.43 14.80
CA LYS A 20 17.78 14.09 14.29
C LYS A 20 18.37 13.98 12.89
N VAL A 21 19.46 13.25 12.76
CA VAL A 21 19.96 12.82 11.45
C VAL A 21 19.00 11.74 10.96
N GLU A 22 18.16 12.11 9.98
CA GLU A 22 17.23 11.19 9.36
C GLU A 22 18.01 10.31 8.38
N ALA A 23 18.06 9.01 8.66
CA ALA A 23 18.79 8.06 7.83
C ALA A 23 18.22 8.07 6.41
N LYS A 24 19.08 8.30 5.41
CA LYS A 24 18.69 8.29 4.01
C LYS A 24 18.10 6.92 3.65
N LYS A 25 16.90 6.91 3.08
CA LYS A 25 16.22 5.68 2.63
C LYS A 25 17.10 4.95 1.61
N LYS A 26 17.28 3.64 1.80
CA LYS A 26 18.03 2.79 0.87
C LYS A 26 17.23 2.59 -0.40
N HIS A 27 17.84 2.89 -1.53
CA HIS A 27 17.35 2.58 -2.86
C HIS A 27 17.57 1.09 -3.16
N PRO A 28 16.73 0.42 -3.98
CA PRO A 28 16.98 -0.96 -4.41
C PRO A 28 18.41 -1.23 -4.93
N PHE A 29 18.98 -0.27 -5.68
CA PHE A 29 20.38 -0.34 -6.14
C PHE A 29 21.43 -0.26 -5.02
N ASP A 30 21.08 0.23 -3.83
CA ASP A 30 21.97 0.18 -2.65
C ASP A 30 22.02 -1.23 -2.01
N LEU A 31 21.12 -2.13 -2.41
CA LEU A 31 21.04 -3.52 -1.94
C LEU A 31 21.62 -4.50 -2.96
N TYR A 32 21.99 -4.03 -4.16
CA TYR A 32 22.54 -4.86 -5.20
C TYR A 32 23.98 -5.25 -4.89
N ASP A 33 24.28 -6.55 -4.96
CA ASP A 33 25.62 -7.11 -4.82
C ASP A 33 26.15 -7.51 -6.20
N HIS A 34 27.12 -6.75 -6.71
CA HIS A 34 27.65 -6.98 -8.04
C HIS A 34 28.43 -8.30 -8.15
N GLU A 35 29.20 -8.67 -7.14
CA GLU A 35 30.04 -9.87 -7.13
C GLU A 35 29.18 -11.15 -7.17
N MET A 36 28.13 -11.17 -6.34
CA MET A 36 27.18 -12.27 -6.32
C MET A 36 26.46 -12.44 -7.67
N HIS A 37 26.04 -11.33 -8.28
CA HIS A 37 25.33 -11.39 -9.56
C HIS A 37 26.24 -11.76 -10.73
N THR A 38 27.48 -11.25 -10.79
CA THR A 38 28.42 -11.58 -11.88
C THR A 38 28.69 -13.07 -11.96
N GLY A 39 28.90 -13.75 -10.82
CA GLY A 39 29.13 -15.19 -10.82
C GLY A 39 27.96 -15.99 -11.40
N ILE A 40 26.72 -15.56 -11.14
CA ILE A 40 25.51 -16.18 -11.70
C ILE A 40 25.37 -15.86 -13.20
N PHE A 41 25.66 -14.62 -13.58
CA PHE A 41 25.51 -14.15 -14.96
C PHE A 41 26.52 -14.78 -15.90
N GLU A 42 27.77 -14.97 -15.47
CA GLU A 42 28.79 -15.69 -16.23
C GLU A 42 28.37 -17.15 -16.46
N ALA A 43 27.90 -17.84 -15.40
CA ALA A 43 27.43 -19.22 -15.51
C ALA A 43 26.21 -19.37 -16.45
N ALA A 44 25.39 -18.32 -16.55
CA ALA A 44 24.20 -18.27 -17.40
C ALA A 44 24.42 -17.58 -18.76
N SER A 45 25.66 -17.17 -19.07
CA SER A 45 26.00 -16.40 -20.28
C SER A 45 25.13 -15.14 -20.49
N VAL A 46 24.79 -14.44 -19.40
CA VAL A 46 24.04 -13.18 -19.45
C VAL A 46 25.00 -12.05 -19.80
N ALA A 47 24.71 -11.34 -20.89
CA ALA A 47 25.53 -10.25 -21.40
C ALA A 47 25.54 -9.04 -20.42
N CYS A 48 26.71 -8.40 -20.25
CA CYS A 48 26.88 -7.22 -19.40
C CYS A 48 25.94 -6.07 -19.80
N GLU A 49 25.64 -6.00 -21.10
CA GLU A 49 24.79 -5.00 -21.74
C GLU A 49 23.32 -5.08 -21.30
N THR A 50 22.93 -6.19 -20.68
CA THR A 50 21.63 -6.33 -20.02
C THR A 50 21.42 -5.25 -18.95
N CYS A 51 22.51 -4.82 -18.31
CA CYS A 51 22.52 -3.81 -17.25
C CYS A 51 23.28 -2.53 -17.65
N HIS A 52 24.36 -2.65 -18.42
CA HIS A 52 25.26 -1.55 -18.78
C HIS A 52 25.06 -1.11 -20.23
N ALA A 53 24.60 0.11 -20.45
CA ALA A 53 24.34 0.60 -21.82
C ALA A 53 25.63 0.89 -22.60
N ASP A 54 26.69 1.32 -21.90
CA ASP A 54 27.94 1.79 -22.48
C ASP A 54 29.11 1.71 -21.46
N PRO A 55 30.37 1.87 -21.89
CA PRO A 55 31.53 1.86 -21.00
C PRO A 55 31.49 2.90 -19.86
N GLU A 56 30.79 4.03 -20.02
CA GLU A 56 30.66 5.03 -18.96
C GLU A 56 29.69 4.57 -17.86
N SER A 57 28.75 3.68 -18.19
CA SER A 57 27.77 3.13 -17.25
C SER A 57 28.36 2.16 -16.22
N PHE A 58 29.60 1.69 -16.40
CA PHE A 58 30.29 0.84 -15.41
C PHE A 58 30.76 1.63 -14.18
N GLY A 59 31.04 2.93 -14.34
CA GLY A 59 31.45 3.80 -13.23
C GLY A 59 30.29 4.55 -12.57
N ASP A 60 29.11 4.59 -13.19
CA ASP A 60 27.97 5.36 -12.72
C ASP A 60 26.68 4.53 -12.67
N ARG A 61 26.31 4.14 -11.45
CA ARG A 61 25.05 3.43 -11.16
C ARG A 61 23.79 4.18 -11.59
N ASN A 62 23.85 5.47 -11.88
CA ASN A 62 22.70 6.22 -12.37
C ASN A 62 22.43 5.99 -13.86
N LYS A 63 23.43 5.47 -14.59
CA LYS A 63 23.39 5.20 -16.03
C LYS A 63 23.09 3.73 -16.35
N VAL A 64 22.90 2.87 -15.35
CA VAL A 64 22.50 1.47 -15.58
C VAL A 64 21.02 1.37 -15.94
N ASN A 65 20.65 0.31 -16.65
CA ASN A 65 19.26 0.00 -16.95
C ASN A 65 18.46 -0.25 -15.65
N LYS A 66 17.60 0.71 -15.30
CA LYS A 66 16.82 0.68 -14.05
C LYS A 66 15.80 -0.47 -14.01
N GLU A 67 15.42 -1.02 -15.16
CA GLU A 67 14.50 -2.15 -15.28
C GLU A 67 15.23 -3.50 -15.40
N GLY A 68 16.56 -3.51 -15.49
CA GLY A 68 17.37 -4.71 -15.66
C GLY A 68 17.09 -5.79 -14.60
N CYS A 69 16.90 -5.39 -13.34
CA CYS A 69 16.56 -6.32 -12.26
C CYS A 69 15.25 -7.09 -12.53
N HIS A 70 14.27 -6.45 -13.17
CA HIS A 70 12.97 -7.06 -13.44
C HIS A 70 13.00 -8.05 -14.60
N LEU A 71 14.00 -8.02 -15.48
CA LEU A 71 14.13 -8.97 -16.58
C LEU A 71 14.23 -10.42 -16.10
N CYS A 72 14.83 -10.65 -14.93
CA CYS A 72 14.94 -11.97 -14.31
C CYS A 72 13.99 -12.15 -13.13
N HIS A 73 13.91 -11.17 -12.22
CA HIS A 73 13.15 -11.34 -10.98
C HIS A 73 11.65 -11.09 -11.12
N ASN A 74 11.21 -10.37 -12.16
CA ASN A 74 9.82 -9.94 -12.34
C ASN A 74 9.42 -9.85 -13.83
N SER A 75 9.69 -10.92 -14.60
CA SER A 75 9.33 -11.02 -16.01
C SER A 75 8.42 -12.24 -16.25
N PRO A 76 7.40 -12.14 -17.12
CA PRO A 76 6.63 -13.30 -17.58
C PRO A 76 7.49 -14.33 -18.33
N LYS A 77 8.58 -13.90 -18.94
CA LYS A 77 9.56 -14.73 -19.65
C LYS A 77 10.96 -14.34 -19.16
N PRO A 78 11.38 -14.81 -17.99
CA PRO A 78 12.65 -14.39 -17.42
C PRO A 78 13.82 -15.08 -18.12
N ILE A 79 14.97 -14.42 -18.16
CA ILE A 79 16.24 -15.01 -18.66
C ILE A 79 16.65 -16.16 -17.73
N LEU A 80 16.48 -15.97 -16.42
CA LEU A 80 16.71 -16.95 -15.36
C LEU A 80 15.49 -17.02 -14.43
N ASP A 81 15.03 -18.23 -14.10
CA ASP A 81 13.87 -18.42 -13.20
C ASP A 81 14.25 -18.22 -11.73
N VAL A 82 14.55 -16.96 -11.37
CA VAL A 82 14.99 -16.55 -10.02
C VAL A 82 14.02 -15.54 -9.42
N LYS A 83 12.74 -15.88 -9.30
CA LYS A 83 11.73 -14.95 -8.76
C LYS A 83 12.01 -14.59 -7.31
N LYS A 84 11.91 -13.30 -6.98
CA LYS A 84 12.04 -12.77 -5.62
C LYS A 84 10.84 -11.90 -5.27
N PRO A 85 10.35 -11.93 -4.01
CA PRO A 85 9.32 -11.00 -3.57
C PRO A 85 9.79 -9.55 -3.76
N CYS A 86 8.91 -8.64 -4.22
CA CYS A 86 9.27 -7.25 -4.49
C CYS A 86 9.89 -6.55 -3.27
N VAL A 87 9.43 -6.89 -2.07
CA VAL A 87 9.90 -6.34 -0.79
C VAL A 87 11.33 -6.71 -0.43
N THR A 88 11.94 -7.67 -1.15
CA THR A 88 13.36 -8.00 -1.01
C THR A 88 14.24 -6.80 -1.34
N CYS A 89 13.87 -6.06 -2.38
CA CYS A 89 14.62 -4.87 -2.83
C CYS A 89 13.86 -3.56 -2.53
N HIS A 90 12.53 -3.59 -2.61
CA HIS A 90 11.68 -2.45 -2.28
C HIS A 90 11.25 -2.49 -0.81
N LEU A 91 12.15 -2.09 0.10
CA LEU A 91 11.95 -2.20 1.56
C LEU A 91 10.72 -1.44 2.08
N GLU A 92 10.33 -0.34 1.44
CA GLU A 92 9.12 0.42 1.79
C GLU A 92 7.86 -0.08 1.04
N GLY A 93 7.98 -1.19 0.33
CA GLY A 93 6.96 -1.74 -0.55
C GLY A 93 7.17 -1.37 -2.02
N PRO A 94 6.60 -2.16 -2.95
CA PRO A 94 6.72 -1.92 -4.38
C PRO A 94 6.13 -0.54 -4.77
N PRO A 95 6.62 0.07 -5.85
CA PRO A 95 6.10 1.34 -6.32
C PRO A 95 4.60 1.23 -6.62
N LYS A 96 3.84 2.25 -6.20
CA LYS A 96 2.40 2.30 -6.44
C LYS A 96 2.14 2.33 -7.95
N PRO A 97 1.34 1.39 -8.50
CA PRO A 97 0.99 1.41 -9.91
C PRO A 97 0.21 2.69 -10.27
N LYS A 98 0.25 3.09 -11.54
CA LYS A 98 -0.53 4.24 -12.05
C LYS A 98 -2.05 4.10 -11.85
N SER A 99 -2.55 2.87 -11.66
CA SER A 99 -3.95 2.58 -11.32
C SER A 99 -4.33 3.02 -9.90
N HIS A 100 -3.36 3.14 -8.98
CA HIS A 100 -3.57 3.55 -7.60
C HIS A 100 -3.60 5.08 -7.48
N ARG A 101 -4.59 5.69 -8.14
CA ARG A 101 -4.85 7.13 -8.13
C ARG A 101 -5.41 7.62 -6.79
N LEU A 102 -5.53 8.93 -6.63
CA LEU A 102 -6.05 9.56 -5.40
C LEU A 102 -7.45 9.04 -4.99
N ASP A 103 -8.29 8.69 -5.97
CA ASP A 103 -9.65 8.16 -5.79
C ASP A 103 -9.69 6.62 -5.60
N TRP A 104 -8.54 5.93 -5.54
CA TRP A 104 -8.44 4.48 -5.44
C TRP A 104 -9.32 3.90 -4.32
N LYS A 105 -9.29 4.50 -3.13
CA LYS A 105 -10.12 4.05 -1.98
C LYS A 105 -11.61 3.99 -2.30
N ALA A 106 -12.11 4.84 -3.19
CA ALA A 106 -13.52 4.92 -3.57
C ALA A 106 -13.87 4.06 -4.80
N ARG A 107 -12.88 3.56 -5.55
CA ARG A 107 -13.10 2.90 -6.86
C ARG A 107 -12.48 1.52 -7.01
N HIS A 108 -11.56 1.15 -6.12
CA HIS A 108 -10.88 -0.16 -6.19
C HIS A 108 -11.86 -1.33 -6.18
N GLN A 109 -13.08 -1.19 -5.64
CA GLN A 109 -14.09 -2.24 -5.70
C GLN A 109 -14.44 -2.68 -7.14
N ILE A 110 -14.31 -1.78 -8.12
CA ILE A 110 -14.57 -2.11 -9.53
C ILE A 110 -13.46 -3.04 -10.04
N SER A 111 -12.20 -2.64 -9.86
CA SER A 111 -11.02 -3.43 -10.23
C SER A 111 -10.95 -4.75 -9.45
N ALA A 112 -11.22 -4.74 -8.15
CA ALA A 112 -11.24 -5.92 -7.30
C ALA A 112 -12.34 -6.92 -7.71
N LYS A 113 -13.49 -6.43 -8.20
CA LYS A 113 -14.56 -7.29 -8.73
C LYS A 113 -14.21 -7.87 -10.10
N GLN A 114 -13.54 -7.09 -10.94
CA GLN A 114 -13.17 -7.51 -12.30
C GLN A 114 -12.02 -8.52 -12.30
N ASN A 115 -10.94 -8.24 -11.56
CA ASN A 115 -9.76 -9.08 -11.55
C ASN A 115 -9.06 -9.07 -10.17
N PRO A 116 -9.57 -9.82 -9.18
CA PRO A 116 -8.96 -9.87 -7.85
C PRO A 116 -7.54 -10.46 -7.86
N LYS A 117 -7.23 -11.33 -8.84
CA LYS A 117 -5.90 -11.96 -8.97
C LYS A 117 -4.81 -10.95 -9.33
N GLU A 118 -5.16 -9.87 -10.02
CA GLU A 118 -4.20 -8.81 -10.35
C GLU A 118 -3.64 -8.14 -9.09
N CYS A 119 -4.43 -8.05 -8.01
CA CYS A 119 -3.98 -7.51 -6.75
C CYS A 119 -2.89 -8.38 -6.10
N GLU A 120 -2.97 -9.71 -6.28
CA GLU A 120 -2.04 -10.69 -5.70
C GLU A 120 -0.64 -10.61 -6.32
N THR A 121 -0.48 -9.92 -7.46
CA THR A 121 0.82 -9.69 -8.10
C THR A 121 1.77 -8.85 -7.24
N CYS A 122 1.23 -7.86 -6.52
CA CYS A 122 2.00 -6.98 -5.62
C CYS A 122 1.61 -7.19 -4.15
N HIS A 123 0.34 -7.50 -3.86
CA HIS A 123 -0.15 -7.73 -2.51
C HIS A 123 -0.18 -9.22 -2.18
N THR A 124 1.01 -9.75 -1.86
CA THR A 124 1.21 -11.19 -1.60
C THR A 124 0.47 -11.71 -0.37
N ASN A 125 0.19 -10.85 0.62
CA ASN A 125 -0.51 -11.22 1.84
C ASN A 125 -1.97 -10.76 1.82
N LYS A 126 -2.93 -11.69 1.63
CA LYS A 126 -4.39 -11.44 1.60
C LYS A 126 -4.95 -10.68 2.81
N ARG A 127 -4.19 -10.59 3.92
CA ARG A 127 -4.55 -9.73 5.05
C ARG A 127 -4.70 -8.27 4.64
N PHE A 128 -4.08 -7.78 3.57
CA PHE A 128 -4.26 -6.39 3.14
C PHE A 128 -5.74 -6.01 2.90
N CYS A 129 -6.53 -6.93 2.32
CA CYS A 129 -7.97 -6.75 2.15
C CYS A 129 -8.63 -6.67 3.53
N VAL A 130 -8.39 -7.68 4.37
CA VAL A 130 -9.04 -7.83 5.66
C VAL A 130 -8.63 -6.72 6.63
N ASP A 131 -7.40 -6.24 6.61
CA ASP A 131 -6.89 -5.22 7.51
C ASP A 131 -7.57 -3.88 7.25
N CYS A 132 -7.78 -3.52 5.99
CA CYS A 132 -8.53 -2.31 5.64
C CYS A 132 -10.02 -2.50 5.88
N HIS A 133 -10.58 -3.59 5.37
CA HIS A 133 -12.02 -3.86 5.44
C HIS A 133 -12.50 -4.20 6.86
N SER A 134 -11.68 -4.77 7.75
CA SER A 134 -12.07 -4.98 9.16
C SER A 134 -12.20 -3.67 9.94
N ARG A 135 -11.35 -2.68 9.63
CA ARG A 135 -11.41 -1.35 10.23
C ARG A 135 -12.50 -0.47 9.61
N ARG A 136 -12.83 -0.70 8.34
CA ARG A 136 -13.76 0.13 7.56
C ARG A 136 -15.18 -0.44 7.47
N ASP A 137 -15.30 -1.75 7.30
CA ASP A 137 -16.55 -2.44 7.06
C ASP A 137 -17.14 -2.85 8.40
N THR A 138 -18.12 -2.09 8.85
CA THR A 138 -18.92 -2.47 10.01
C THR A 138 -19.80 -3.67 9.67
N VAL A 139 -20.28 -4.43 10.66
CA VAL A 139 -21.15 -5.62 10.50
C VAL A 139 -22.32 -5.37 9.54
N GLN A 140 -22.82 -4.13 9.49
CA GLN A 140 -23.87 -3.69 8.57
C GLN A 140 -23.53 -3.86 7.09
N GLN A 141 -22.26 -4.03 6.70
CA GLN A 141 -21.83 -4.25 5.30
C GLN A 141 -21.78 -5.70 4.85
N ARG A 142 -21.80 -6.68 5.77
CA ARG A 142 -21.64 -8.10 5.41
C ARG A 142 -22.94 -8.73 4.92
N MET A 143 -24.07 -8.33 5.50
CA MET A 143 -25.38 -8.90 5.16
C MET A 143 -26.25 -7.94 4.35
N HIS A 144 -26.02 -6.64 4.52
CA HIS A 144 -26.77 -5.57 3.86
C HIS A 144 -25.79 -4.51 3.33
N ARG A 145 -26.25 -3.64 2.43
CA ARG A 145 -25.43 -2.46 2.04
C ARG A 145 -25.59 -1.35 3.07
N ARG A 146 -24.63 -0.42 3.19
CA ARG A 146 -24.74 0.73 4.14
C ARG A 146 -26.01 1.56 3.93
N ASN A 147 -26.48 1.63 2.69
CA ASN A 147 -27.70 2.34 2.31
C ASN A 147 -28.97 1.46 2.43
N PHE A 148 -28.91 0.28 3.04
CA PHE A 148 -30.06 -0.63 3.16
C PHE A 148 -31.26 0.07 3.81
N ARG A 149 -31.07 0.91 4.83
CA ARG A 149 -32.18 1.68 5.41
C ARG A 149 -32.96 2.52 4.38
N PHE A 150 -32.31 2.99 3.32
CA PHE A 150 -32.95 3.77 2.26
C PHE A 150 -33.62 2.90 1.18
N PHE A 151 -33.05 1.73 0.86
CA PHE A 151 -33.48 0.91 -0.28
C PHE A 151 -34.14 -0.42 0.09
N HIS A 152 -34.08 -0.85 1.35
CA HIS A 152 -34.70 -2.10 1.81
C HIS A 152 -36.20 -2.11 1.55
N SER A 153 -36.83 -0.94 1.47
CA SER A 153 -38.24 -0.84 1.15
C SER A 153 -38.58 -1.35 -0.26
N VAL A 154 -37.63 -1.33 -1.21
CA VAL A 154 -37.80 -1.91 -2.54
C VAL A 154 -37.69 -3.44 -2.45
N GLU A 155 -36.66 -3.94 -1.76
CA GLU A 155 -36.41 -5.37 -1.57
C GLU A 155 -37.52 -6.05 -0.75
N ALA A 156 -37.96 -5.43 0.34
CA ALA A 156 -39.04 -5.90 1.21
C ALA A 156 -40.41 -5.87 0.52
N ARG A 157 -40.65 -4.96 -0.43
CA ARG A 157 -41.86 -4.98 -1.27
C ARG A 157 -41.80 -6.08 -2.31
N ALA A 158 -40.63 -6.33 -2.90
CA ALA A 158 -40.47 -7.35 -3.92
C ALA A 158 -40.61 -8.77 -3.34
N ASN A 159 -39.99 -9.04 -2.19
CA ASN A 159 -40.14 -10.32 -1.50
C ASN A 159 -39.74 -10.22 -0.02
N PRO A 160 -40.70 -9.99 0.90
CA PRO A 160 -40.40 -9.85 2.32
C PRO A 160 -39.94 -11.17 2.96
N ARG A 161 -40.34 -12.33 2.41
CA ARG A 161 -39.98 -13.65 2.95
C ARG A 161 -38.49 -13.98 2.86
N LYS A 162 -37.72 -13.24 2.06
CA LYS A 162 -36.25 -13.37 2.01
C LYS A 162 -35.58 -12.95 3.31
N CYS A 163 -36.23 -12.09 4.08
CA CYS A 163 -35.71 -11.60 5.36
C CYS A 163 -35.83 -12.68 6.45
N ASP A 164 -36.84 -13.54 6.36
CA ASP A 164 -37.20 -14.53 7.37
C ASP A 164 -36.15 -15.64 7.57
N ALA A 165 -35.19 -15.74 6.64
CA ALA A 165 -34.06 -16.66 6.76
C ALA A 165 -33.11 -16.27 7.92
N CYS A 166 -33.06 -14.98 8.27
CA CYS A 166 -32.16 -14.44 9.29
C CYS A 166 -32.87 -13.52 10.31
N HIS A 167 -33.96 -12.87 9.92
CA HIS A 167 -34.70 -11.89 10.73
C HIS A 167 -36.07 -12.44 11.10
N THR A 168 -36.52 -12.15 12.32
CA THR A 168 -37.89 -12.44 12.74
C THR A 168 -38.80 -11.24 12.47
N ILE A 169 -40.11 -11.45 12.47
CA ILE A 169 -41.08 -10.36 12.30
C ILE A 169 -40.91 -9.24 13.35
N ASN A 170 -40.46 -9.58 14.55
CA ASN A 170 -40.21 -8.61 15.62
C ASN A 170 -39.10 -7.63 15.26
N TYR A 171 -38.08 -8.05 14.49
CA TYR A 171 -37.01 -7.16 14.03
C TYR A 171 -37.55 -6.02 13.15
N CYS A 172 -38.52 -6.34 12.28
CA CYS A 172 -39.22 -5.33 11.48
C CYS A 172 -39.99 -4.37 12.41
N GLN A 173 -40.70 -4.92 13.38
CA GLN A 173 -41.52 -4.14 14.31
C GLN A 173 -40.68 -3.22 15.20
N GLU A 174 -39.50 -3.61 15.67
CA GLU A 174 -38.62 -2.75 16.47
C GLU A 174 -38.27 -1.43 15.77
N CYS A 175 -38.02 -1.47 14.46
CA CYS A 175 -37.74 -0.26 13.68
C CYS A 175 -39.01 0.47 13.19
N HIS A 176 -40.12 -0.25 13.00
CA HIS A 176 -41.37 0.28 12.43
C HIS A 176 -42.48 0.58 13.46
N SER A 177 -42.28 0.24 14.74
CA SER A 177 -43.26 0.37 15.83
C SER A 177 -43.46 1.80 16.35
N GLY A 178 -42.58 2.73 16.00
CA GLY A 178 -42.63 4.11 16.49
C GLY A 178 -42.55 5.14 15.36
N ARG A 179 -43.71 5.58 14.86
CA ARG A 179 -43.89 6.64 13.84
C ARG A 179 -43.34 6.28 12.45
N GLY A 180 -44.09 5.45 11.74
CA GLY A 180 -43.98 5.31 10.30
C GLY A 180 -44.23 6.64 9.57
N SER A 181 -43.21 7.48 9.51
CA SER A 181 -43.08 8.49 8.46
C SER A 181 -41.71 8.32 7.82
N SER A 182 -41.64 7.41 6.86
CA SER A 182 -40.80 7.65 5.69
C SER A 182 -41.38 8.89 5.00
N LYS A 183 -41.08 10.09 5.52
CA LYS A 183 -41.29 11.32 4.76
C LYS A 183 -40.37 11.20 3.54
N ARG A 184 -40.99 11.13 2.37
CA ARG A 184 -40.35 11.53 1.11
C ARG A 184 -39.81 12.94 1.27
#